data_AF-A0A7H9STG2-F1
#
_entry.id   AF-A0A7H9STG2-F1
#
_cell.length_a   1.000
_cell.length_b   1.000
_cell.length_c   1.000
_cell.angle_alpha   90.00
_cell.angle_beta   90.00
_cell.angle_gamma   90.00
#
_symmetry.space_group_name_H-M   'P 1'
#
loop_
_entity.id
_entity.type
_entity.pdbx_description
1 polymer ?
#
loop_
_entity_poly.entity_id
_entity_poly.type
_entity_poly.pdbx_seq_one_letter_code
_entity_poly.pdbx_strand_id
1 'polypeptide(L)'
;KKYKGLDETGEMQKDGILERLKIQIGDAQWKLDAVEGLVDKCIGEVKDRRAEREKEGKPSKTSQGCSLDPLTFQRCLWREFWNGCPEEHRVDTPKCNILRKRVAEGDVKFFGKHFLHKYY
;
A
#
# COMPACT_ATOMS: atom_id res chain seq x y z
N LYS A 1 9.39 11.62 14.90
CA LYS A 1 10.36 10.62 14.39
C LYS A 1 10.47 10.80 12.88
N LYS A 2 11.65 11.15 12.35
CA LYS A 2 11.90 11.23 10.89
C LYS A 2 11.72 9.81 10.33
N TYR A 3 10.75 9.61 9.44
CA TYR A 3 10.50 8.31 8.84
C TYR A 3 11.57 8.09 7.77
N LYS A 4 12.47 7.13 7.97
CA LYS A 4 13.58 6.86 7.03
C LYS A 4 13.12 6.52 5.61
N GLY A 5 11.86 6.14 5.44
CA GLY A 5 11.25 5.88 4.13
C GLY A 5 10.82 7.13 3.37
N LEU A 6 11.02 8.33 3.91
CA LEU A 6 10.83 9.61 3.22
C LEU A 6 12.07 10.48 3.43
N ASP A 7 12.56 11.09 2.37
CA ASP A 7 13.63 12.09 2.46
C ASP A 7 13.06 13.51 2.75
N GLU A 8 13.94 14.51 2.68
CA GLU A 8 13.62 15.90 2.98
C GLU A 8 12.74 16.57 1.91
N THR A 9 12.70 16.01 0.71
CA THR A 9 11.83 16.48 -0.39
C THR A 9 10.48 15.76 -0.38
N GLY A 10 10.32 14.74 0.48
CA GLY A 10 9.12 13.93 0.59
C GLY A 10 9.06 12.81 -0.46
N GLU A 11 10.18 12.47 -1.07
CA GLU A 11 10.31 11.31 -1.95
C GLU A 11 10.51 10.03 -1.16
N MET A 12 10.04 8.94 -1.75
CA MET A 12 10.05 7.62 -1.11
C MET A 12 11.41 6.97 -1.21
N GLN A 13 11.93 6.58 -0.06
CA GLN A 13 13.22 5.93 0.08
C GLN A 13 13.02 4.43 0.27
N LYS A 14 13.31 3.67 -0.80
CA LYS A 14 13.09 2.21 -0.88
C LYS A 14 13.65 1.48 0.33
N ASP A 15 14.92 1.72 0.67
CA ASP A 15 15.61 0.99 1.73
C ASP A 15 14.97 1.21 3.11
N GLY A 16 14.61 2.46 3.42
CA GLY A 16 13.93 2.79 4.67
C GLY A 16 12.51 2.20 4.76
N ILE A 17 11.83 2.09 3.63
CA ILE A 17 10.53 1.42 3.52
C ILE A 17 10.67 -0.09 3.71
N LEU A 18 11.64 -0.71 3.05
CA LEU A 18 11.90 -2.15 3.15
C LEU A 18 12.31 -2.56 4.56
N GLU A 19 13.21 -1.82 5.21
CA GLU A 19 13.62 -2.03 6.61
C GLU A 19 12.38 -2.10 7.50
N ARG A 20 11.46 -1.14 7.32
CA ARG A 20 10.24 -1.07 8.13
C ARG A 20 9.25 -2.19 7.82
N LEU A 21 9.03 -2.48 6.54
CA LEU A 21 8.08 -3.51 6.13
C LEU A 21 8.54 -4.90 6.54
N LYS A 22 9.83 -5.22 6.42
CA LYS A 22 10.38 -6.52 6.88
C LYS A 22 10.12 -6.76 8.37
N ILE A 23 10.12 -5.71 9.21
CA ILE A 23 9.76 -5.81 10.63
C ILE A 23 8.26 -6.09 10.83
N GLN A 24 7.39 -5.69 9.90
CA GLN A 24 5.93 -5.73 10.05
C GLN A 24 5.25 -6.93 9.38
N ILE A 25 5.82 -7.48 8.31
CA ILE A 25 5.17 -8.52 7.50
C ILE A 25 5.23 -9.93 8.13
N GLY A 26 6.03 -10.11 9.18
CA GLY A 26 6.27 -11.39 9.84
C GLY A 26 7.40 -12.18 9.17
N ASP A 27 7.48 -13.47 9.48
CA ASP A 27 8.56 -14.40 9.12
C ASP A 27 8.20 -15.37 7.98
N ALA A 28 6.99 -15.29 7.44
CA ALA A 28 6.58 -16.13 6.31
C ALA A 28 7.43 -15.83 5.06
N GLN A 29 8.14 -16.84 4.55
CA GLN A 29 9.11 -16.69 3.47
C GLN A 29 8.52 -16.05 2.20
N TRP A 30 7.32 -16.45 1.79
CA TRP A 30 6.66 -15.87 0.61
C TRP A 30 6.46 -14.35 0.71
N LYS A 31 6.29 -13.81 1.92
CA LYS A 31 6.16 -12.36 2.15
C LYS A 31 7.52 -11.67 2.02
N LEU A 32 8.57 -12.29 2.56
CA LEU A 32 9.94 -11.79 2.47
C LEU A 32 10.43 -11.76 1.02
N ASP A 33 10.07 -12.77 0.23
CA ASP A 33 10.43 -12.86 -1.18
C ASP A 33 9.62 -11.86 -2.04
N ALA A 34 8.34 -11.64 -1.69
CA ALA A 34 7.48 -10.72 -2.44
C ALA A 34 7.71 -9.25 -2.11
N VAL A 35 8.08 -8.89 -0.87
CA VAL A 35 8.02 -7.50 -0.38
C VAL A 35 8.85 -6.53 -1.20
N GLU A 36 10.00 -6.95 -1.72
CA GLU A 36 10.85 -6.07 -2.52
C GLU A 36 10.18 -5.67 -3.83
N GLY A 37 9.67 -6.65 -4.59
CA GLY A 37 8.94 -6.39 -5.82
C GLY A 37 7.67 -5.56 -5.60
N LEU A 38 6.99 -5.78 -4.47
CA LEU A 38 5.82 -4.98 -4.08
C LEU A 38 6.19 -3.52 -3.83
N VAL A 39 7.29 -3.25 -3.12
CA VAL A 39 7.75 -1.89 -2.85
C VAL A 39 8.14 -1.18 -4.14
N ASP A 40 8.89 -1.84 -5.02
CA ASP A 40 9.30 -1.26 -6.30
C ASP A 40 8.10 -0.88 -7.17
N LYS A 41 7.14 -1.79 -7.30
CA LYS A 41 5.90 -1.55 -8.03
C LYS A 41 5.13 -0.35 -7.47
N CYS A 42 5.02 -0.25 -6.16
CA CYS A 42 4.25 0.82 -5.53
C CYS A 42 4.96 2.16 -5.50
N ILE A 43 6.29 2.21 -5.45
CA ILE A 43 7.04 3.45 -5.67
C ILE A 43 6.87 3.92 -7.13
N GLY A 44 6.87 2.99 -8.10
CA GLY A 44 6.53 3.30 -9.49
C GLY A 44 5.14 3.94 -9.62
N GLU A 45 4.11 3.29 -9.07
CA GLU A 45 2.74 3.82 -9.11
C GLU A 45 2.63 5.22 -8.45
N VAL A 46 3.38 5.48 -7.39
CA VAL A 46 3.43 6.82 -6.78
C VAL A 46 3.94 7.87 -7.77
N LYS A 47 5.04 7.58 -8.49
CA LYS A 47 5.62 8.49 -9.48
C LYS A 47 4.65 8.77 -10.61
N ASP A 48 4.01 7.72 -11.14
CA ASP A 48 3.03 7.83 -12.22
C ASP A 48 1.83 8.68 -11.78
N ARG A 49 1.28 8.38 -10.60
CA ARG A 49 0.15 9.13 -10.03
C ARG A 49 0.49 10.58 -9.70
N ARG A 50 1.74 10.85 -9.29
CA ARG A 50 2.22 12.22 -9.07
C ARG A 50 2.24 12.99 -10.39
N ALA A 51 2.82 12.40 -11.43
CA ALA A 51 2.86 13.01 -12.77
C ALA A 51 1.46 13.23 -13.37
N GLU A 52 0.53 12.29 -13.17
CA GLU A 52 -0.88 12.45 -13.56
C GLU A 52 -1.53 13.65 -12.85
N ARG A 53 -1.38 13.74 -11.52
CA ARG A 53 -1.93 14.87 -10.74
C ARG A 53 -1.40 16.21 -11.21
N GLU A 54 -0.11 16.30 -11.49
CA GLU A 54 0.53 17.51 -12.00
C GLU A 54 -0.04 17.92 -13.37
N LYS A 55 -0.19 16.95 -14.30
CA LYS A 55 -0.80 17.20 -15.62
C LYS A 55 -2.25 17.66 -15.53
N GLU A 56 -3.01 17.11 -14.59
CA GLU A 56 -4.43 17.45 -14.39
C GLU A 56 -4.65 18.71 -13.54
N GLY A 57 -3.58 19.38 -13.08
CA GLY A 57 -3.66 20.53 -12.18
C GLY A 57 -4.27 20.19 -10.81
N LYS A 58 -4.27 18.91 -10.42
CA LYS A 58 -4.80 18.45 -9.13
C LYS A 58 -3.80 18.71 -8.02
N PRO A 59 -4.27 18.99 -6.80
CA PRO A 59 -3.38 19.21 -5.66
C PRO A 59 -2.57 17.94 -5.37
N SER A 60 -1.25 18.11 -5.22
CA SER A 60 -0.32 17.05 -4.77
C SER A 60 -0.31 16.88 -3.25
N LYS A 61 -0.99 17.78 -2.53
CA LYS A 61 -1.07 17.82 -1.06
C LYS A 61 -2.52 17.84 -0.58
N THR A 62 -2.74 17.37 0.64
CA THR A 62 -4.02 17.55 1.34
C THR A 62 -4.23 19.01 1.72
N SER A 63 -5.46 19.36 2.15
CA SER A 63 -5.78 20.70 2.69
C SER A 63 -4.92 21.10 3.90
N GLN A 64 -4.31 20.12 4.58
CA GLN A 64 -3.42 20.31 5.73
C GLN A 64 -1.94 20.35 5.32
N GLY A 65 -1.63 20.30 4.02
CA GLY A 65 -0.26 20.38 3.49
C GLY A 65 0.51 19.06 3.43
N CYS A 66 -0.12 17.92 3.76
CA CYS A 66 0.54 16.61 3.68
C CYS A 66 0.61 16.11 2.22
N SER A 67 1.74 15.52 1.80
CA SER A 67 1.82 14.85 0.49
C SER A 67 0.79 13.71 0.37
N LEU A 68 0.21 13.54 -0.83
CA LEU A 68 -0.66 12.41 -1.17
C LEU A 68 0.11 11.13 -1.53
N ASP A 69 1.43 11.22 -1.66
CA ASP A 69 2.26 10.10 -2.10
C ASP A 69 2.28 8.94 -1.08
N PRO A 70 2.45 9.17 0.24
CA PRO A 70 2.36 8.09 1.24
C PRO A 70 1.02 7.35 1.19
N LEU A 71 -0.08 8.06 0.95
CA LEU A 71 -1.41 7.46 0.81
C LEU A 71 -1.53 6.63 -0.46
N THR A 72 -0.95 7.10 -1.57
CA THR A 72 -0.90 6.37 -2.84
C THR A 72 -0.11 5.07 -2.67
N PHE A 73 1.07 5.14 -2.05
CA PHE A 73 1.90 3.98 -1.75
C PHE A 73 1.18 2.97 -0.86
N GLN A 74 0.61 3.40 0.25
CA GLN A 74 -0.08 2.50 1.19
C GLN A 74 -1.24 1.77 0.51
N ARG A 75 -2.01 2.45 -0.34
CA ARG A 75 -3.12 1.83 -1.10
C ARG A 75 -2.60 0.77 -2.08
N CYS A 76 -1.56 1.09 -2.84
CA CYS A 76 -0.92 0.13 -3.74
C CYS A 76 -0.40 -1.08 -2.95
N LEU A 77 0.35 -0.85 -1.87
CA LEU A 77 0.99 -1.91 -1.12
C LEU A 77 -0.05 -2.91 -0.57
N TRP A 78 -1.13 -2.43 0.03
CA TRP A 78 -2.21 -3.30 0.52
C TRP A 78 -2.89 -4.07 -0.61
N ARG A 79 -3.12 -3.43 -1.76
CA ARG A 79 -3.73 -4.08 -2.92
C ARG A 79 -2.87 -5.24 -3.41
N GLU A 80 -1.60 -4.97 -3.65
CA GLU A 80 -0.68 -5.96 -4.21
C GLU A 80 -0.37 -7.08 -3.22
N PHE A 81 -0.23 -6.75 -1.93
CA PHE A 81 0.01 -7.75 -0.90
C PHE A 81 -1.16 -8.74 -0.77
N TRP A 82 -2.40 -8.26 -0.85
CA TRP A 82 -3.59 -9.11 -0.80
C TRP A 82 -3.75 -9.98 -2.06
N ASN A 83 -3.51 -9.39 -3.23
CA ASN A 83 -3.58 -10.13 -4.50
C ASN A 83 -2.44 -11.15 -4.63
N GLY A 84 -1.27 -10.86 -4.05
CA GLY A 84 -0.10 -11.74 -4.06
C GLY A 84 -0.13 -12.87 -3.01
N CYS A 85 -1.15 -12.94 -2.14
CA CYS A 85 -1.26 -14.01 -1.16
C CYS A 85 -1.42 -15.38 -1.85
N PRO A 86 -0.51 -16.36 -1.64
CA PRO A 86 -0.58 -17.69 -2.26
C PRO A 86 -1.88 -18.44 -1.93
N GLU A 87 -2.40 -19.25 -2.85
CA GLU A 87 -3.69 -19.93 -2.69
C GLU A 87 -3.72 -20.87 -1.48
N GLU A 88 -2.62 -21.58 -1.22
CA GLU A 88 -2.41 -22.43 -0.05
C GLU A 88 -2.53 -21.70 1.30
N HIS A 89 -2.37 -20.38 1.30
CA HIS A 89 -2.49 -19.54 2.50
C HIS A 89 -3.81 -18.76 2.54
N ARG A 90 -4.67 -18.90 1.53
CA ARG A 90 -5.97 -18.21 1.49
C ARG A 90 -6.99 -18.97 2.31
N VAL A 91 -7.67 -18.24 3.19
CA VAL A 91 -8.89 -18.73 3.82
C VAL A 91 -10.04 -18.61 2.82
N ASP A 92 -10.68 -19.74 2.49
CA ASP A 92 -11.86 -19.77 1.62
C ASP A 92 -13.14 -19.63 2.44
N THR A 93 -13.58 -18.39 2.61
CA THR A 93 -14.89 -18.07 3.17
C THR A 93 -15.60 -17.05 2.30
N PRO A 94 -16.94 -17.02 2.27
CA PRO A 94 -17.70 -16.02 1.51
C PRO A 94 -17.26 -14.57 1.79
N LYS A 95 -16.94 -14.26 3.06
CA LYS A 95 -16.44 -12.93 3.47
C LYS A 95 -15.07 -12.62 2.86
N CYS A 96 -14.12 -13.56 2.94
CA CYS A 96 -12.78 -13.39 2.35
C CYS A 96 -12.83 -13.29 0.82
N ASN A 97 -13.75 -14.02 0.17
CA ASN A 97 -13.97 -13.96 -1.28
C ASN A 97 -14.46 -12.57 -1.73
N ILE A 98 -15.39 -11.96 -0.99
CA ILE A 98 -15.87 -10.59 -1.24
C ILE A 98 -14.73 -9.58 -1.09
N LEU A 99 -13.91 -9.71 -0.03
CA LEU A 99 -12.76 -8.83 0.17
C LEU A 99 -11.74 -8.95 -0.96
N ARG A 100 -11.39 -10.17 -1.38
CA ARG A 100 -10.49 -10.40 -2.52
C ARG A 100 -11.02 -9.77 -3.80
N LYS A 101 -12.32 -9.91 -4.08
CA LYS A 101 -12.96 -9.26 -5.25
C LYS A 101 -12.83 -7.74 -5.20
N ARG A 102 -13.13 -7.12 -4.05
CA ARG A 102 -13.01 -5.67 -3.87
C ARG A 102 -11.59 -5.16 -4.06
N VAL A 103 -10.60 -5.90 -3.53
CA VAL A 103 -9.18 -5.56 -3.71
C VAL A 103 -8.78 -5.67 -5.19
N ALA A 104 -9.21 -6.72 -5.88
CA ALA A 104 -8.95 -6.89 -7.31
C ALA A 104 -9.53 -5.75 -8.16
N GLU A 105 -10.68 -5.19 -7.76
CA GLU A 105 -11.31 -4.02 -8.37
C GLU A 105 -10.65 -2.68 -7.94
N GLY A 106 -9.63 -2.72 -7.08
CA GLY A 106 -8.92 -1.52 -6.60
C GLY A 106 -9.60 -0.80 -5.43
N ASP A 107 -10.70 -1.33 -4.88
CA ASP A 107 -11.34 -0.81 -3.68
C ASP A 107 -10.61 -1.27 -2.42
N VAL A 108 -9.54 -0.55 -2.06
CA VAL A 108 -8.79 -0.71 -0.81
C VAL A 108 -9.23 0.25 0.30
N LYS A 109 -10.35 0.97 0.10
CA LYS A 109 -10.85 1.96 1.07
C LYS A 109 -11.30 1.31 2.39
N PHE A 110 -11.57 0.01 2.36
CA PHE A 110 -11.96 -0.77 3.53
C PHE A 110 -10.81 -1.06 4.51
N PHE A 111 -9.54 -0.85 4.14
CA PHE A 111 -8.43 -0.96 5.10
C PHE A 111 -8.34 0.24 6.07
N GLY A 112 -9.29 1.19 5.99
CA GLY A 112 -9.45 2.28 6.96
C GLY A 112 -10.12 1.86 8.28
N LYS A 113 -10.03 2.72 9.29
CA LYS A 113 -10.49 2.54 10.69
C LYS A 113 -11.93 1.99 10.86
N HIS A 114 -12.78 2.12 9.85
CA HIS A 114 -14.20 1.77 9.92
C HIS A 114 -14.56 0.32 9.60
N PHE A 115 -13.63 -0.51 9.09
CA PHE A 115 -13.99 -1.89 8.73
C PHE A 115 -13.84 -2.90 9.88
N LEU A 116 -12.91 -2.67 10.82
CA LEU A 116 -12.77 -3.54 12.00
C LEU A 116 -13.94 -3.40 12.99
N HIS A 117 -14.66 -2.27 12.98
CA HIS A 117 -15.82 -2.03 13.85
C HIS A 117 -17.16 -2.47 13.25
N LYS A 118 -17.24 -2.76 11.95
CA LYS A 118 -18.52 -3.06 11.27
C LYS A 118 -18.85 -4.56 11.22
N TYR A 119 -17.94 -5.40 11.71
CA TYR A 119 -18.07 -6.86 11.69
C TYR A 119 -17.72 -7.53 13.04
N TYR A 120 -17.69 -6.72 14.12
CA TYR A 120 -17.72 -7.17 15.51
C TYR A 120 -19.10 -6.86 16.10
#